data_AF-A0A1M3JYQ2-F1
#
_entry.id   AF-A0A1M3JYQ2-F1
#
_cell.length_a   1.000
_cell.length_b   1.000
_cell.length_c   1.000
_cell.angle_alpha   90.00
_cell.angle_beta   90.00
_cell.angle_gamma   90.00
#
_symmetry.space_group_name_H-M   'P 1'
#
loop_
_entity.id
_entity.type
_entity.pdbx_description
1 polymer ?
#
loop_
_entity_poly.entity_id
_entity_poly.type
_entity_poly.pdbx_seq_one_letter_code
_entity_poly.pdbx_strand_id
1 'polypeptide(L)'
;MKPDDVAKKMGFLERKITQGEQLLRTVERLSIGNWVLIAAGLVMIIWLDIIYKILGGVLILAGVWLMYSMMRFRRTLEQGLVEYRGRKAELQATLLTRQK
;
A
#
# COMPACT_ATOMS: atom_id res chain seq x y z
N MET A 1 4.27 -33.31 9.86
CA MET A 1 3.95 -32.33 8.81
C MET A 1 4.65 -32.80 7.55
N LYS A 2 3.92 -33.11 6.49
CA LYS A 2 4.54 -33.55 5.22
C LYS A 2 5.23 -32.35 4.57
N PRO A 3 6.42 -32.52 3.98
CA PRO A 3 7.18 -31.44 3.34
C PRO A 3 6.38 -30.71 2.24
N ASP A 4 5.44 -31.42 1.60
CA ASP A 4 4.55 -30.88 0.56
C ASP A 4 3.58 -29.80 1.07
N ASP A 5 3.13 -29.90 2.32
CA ASP A 5 2.22 -28.91 2.94
C ASP A 5 2.96 -27.61 3.26
N VAL A 6 4.25 -27.70 3.59
CA VAL A 6 5.07 -26.54 3.93
C VAL A 6 5.48 -25.79 2.66
N ALA A 7 5.80 -26.51 1.57
CA ALA A 7 6.03 -25.92 0.25
C ALA A 7 4.78 -25.21 -0.29
N LYS A 8 3.59 -25.83 -0.18
CA LYS A 8 2.31 -25.18 -0.55
C LYS A 8 2.03 -23.92 0.27
N LYS A 9 2.27 -23.96 1.59
CA LYS A 9 2.10 -22.79 2.46
C LYS A 9 3.08 -21.68 2.11
N MET A 10 4.36 -22.00 1.84
CA MET A 10 5.36 -21.01 1.41
C MET A 10 4.97 -20.35 0.08
N GLY A 11 4.53 -21.12 -0.92
CA GLY A 11 4.11 -20.56 -2.21
C GLY A 11 2.83 -19.71 -2.12
N PHE A 12 1.96 -19.96 -1.13
CA PHE A 12 0.80 -19.10 -0.85
C PHE A 12 1.22 -17.78 -0.18
N LEU A 13 2.12 -17.85 0.80
CA LEU A 13 2.72 -16.68 1.47
C LEU A 13 3.45 -15.77 0.47
N GLU A 14 4.24 -16.35 -0.43
CA GLU A 14 5.01 -15.61 -1.42
C GLU A 14 4.12 -14.90 -2.46
N ARG A 15 3.03 -15.55 -2.89
CA ARG A 15 2.02 -14.90 -3.73
C ARG A 15 1.34 -13.73 -3.03
N LYS A 16 0.97 -13.88 -1.75
CA LYS A 16 0.40 -12.77 -0.96
C LYS A 16 1.39 -11.62 -0.78
N ILE A 17 2.67 -11.92 -0.55
CA ILE A 17 3.72 -10.90 -0.44
C ILE A 17 3.87 -10.14 -1.75
N THR A 18 3.93 -10.86 -2.87
CA THR A 18 4.09 -10.26 -4.21
C THR A 18 2.88 -9.37 -4.58
N GLN A 19 1.66 -9.82 -4.28
CA GLN A 19 0.45 -9.02 -4.47
C GLN A 19 0.44 -7.77 -3.58
N GLY A 20 0.85 -7.90 -2.31
CA GLY A 20 0.98 -6.77 -1.38
C GLY A 20 2.00 -5.73 -1.84
N GLU A 21 3.14 -6.16 -2.39
CA GLU A 21 4.15 -5.27 -2.96
C GLU A 21 3.67 -4.56 -4.24
N GLN A 22 2.91 -5.24 -5.10
CA GLN A 22 2.29 -4.62 -6.27
C GLN A 22 1.25 -3.57 -5.87
N LEU A 23 0.45 -3.85 -4.85
CA LEU A 23 -0.51 -2.90 -4.27
C LEU A 23 0.22 -1.68 -3.69
N LEU A 24 1.30 -1.88 -2.95
CA LEU A 24 2.17 -0.81 -2.44
C LEU A 24 2.68 0.11 -3.55
N ARG A 25 3.23 -0.46 -4.62
CA ARG A 25 3.70 0.32 -5.78
C ARG A 25 2.57 1.07 -6.50
N THR A 26 1.37 0.51 -6.50
CA THR A 26 0.18 1.16 -7.08
C THR A 26 -0.26 2.34 -6.21
N VAL A 27 -0.30 2.16 -4.89
CA VAL A 27 -0.61 3.22 -3.92
C VAL A 27 0.42 4.35 -4.00
N GLU A 28 1.70 4.03 -4.20
CA GLU A 28 2.75 5.03 -4.38
C GLU A 28 2.56 5.86 -5.66
N ARG A 29 2.24 5.22 -6.79
CA ARG A 29 1.90 5.93 -8.03
C ARG A 29 0.64 6.79 -7.88
N LEU A 30 -0.38 6.26 -7.20
CA LEU A 30 -1.60 7.03 -6.92
C LEU A 30 -1.33 8.23 -6.00
N SER A 31 -0.41 8.10 -5.05
CA SER A 31 0.03 9.21 -4.19
C SER A 31 0.63 10.36 -5.01
N ILE A 32 1.48 10.04 -6.01
CA ILE A 32 2.05 11.05 -6.93
C ILE A 32 0.93 11.74 -7.73
N GLY A 33 -0.01 10.97 -8.27
CA GLY A 33 -1.17 11.53 -8.99
C GLY A 33 -2.06 12.42 -8.10
N ASN A 34 -2.18 12.07 -6.82
CA ASN A 34 -2.94 12.83 -5.85
C ASN A 34 -2.30 14.20 -5.55
N TRP A 35 -0.96 14.30 -5.53
CA TRP A 35 -0.26 15.59 -5.42
C TRP A 35 -0.53 16.52 -6.60
N VAL A 36 -0.60 15.97 -7.82
CA VAL A 36 -0.97 16.74 -9.02
C VAL A 36 -2.40 17.28 -8.88
N LEU A 37 -3.31 16.50 -8.31
CA LEU A 37 -4.70 16.88 -8.08
C LEU A 37 -4.83 18.03 -7.07
N ILE A 38 -4.06 17.97 -5.97
CA ILE A 38 -3.97 19.04 -4.97
C ILE A 38 -3.38 20.31 -5.60
N ALA A 39 -2.31 20.18 -6.39
CA ALA A 39 -1.68 21.31 -7.08
C ALA A 39 -2.65 21.98 -8.07
N ALA A 40 -3.41 21.18 -8.83
CA ALA A 40 -4.45 21.68 -9.72
C ALA A 40 -5.53 22.46 -8.94
N GLY A 41 -6.01 21.92 -7.81
CA GLY A 41 -6.94 22.62 -6.93
C GLY A 41 -6.39 23.95 -6.41
N LEU A 42 -5.11 24.00 -6.07
CA LEU A 42 -4.41 25.22 -5.66
C LEU A 42 -4.37 26.27 -6.77
N VAL A 43 -4.05 25.87 -8.00
CA VAL A 43 -4.07 26.76 -9.18
C VAL A 43 -5.48 27.31 -9.41
N MET A 44 -6.51 26.47 -9.27
CA MET A 44 -7.91 26.90 -9.41
C MET A 44 -8.29 27.95 -8.37
N ILE A 45 -7.87 27.81 -7.12
CA ILE A 45 -8.17 28.79 -6.05
C ILE A 45 -7.52 30.15 -6.31
N ILE A 46 -6.28 30.14 -6.81
CA ILE A 46 -5.49 31.37 -6.98
C ILE A 46 -5.94 32.15 -8.23
N TRP A 47 -6.18 31.46 -9.35
CA TRP A 47 -6.30 32.08 -10.67
C TRP A 47 -7.72 32.17 -11.24
N LEU A 48 -8.70 31.46 -10.66
CA LEU A 48 -10.06 31.41 -11.20
C LEU A 48 -11.09 32.16 -10.35
N ASP A 49 -12.27 32.34 -10.94
CA ASP A 49 -13.42 33.04 -10.37
C ASP A 49 -14.02 32.35 -9.14
N ILE A 50 -14.89 33.04 -8.40
CA ILE A 50 -15.40 32.61 -7.07
C ILE A 50 -15.95 31.17 -7.06
N ILE A 51 -16.71 30.77 -8.09
CA ILE A 51 -17.28 29.40 -8.20
C ILE A 51 -16.17 28.34 -8.29
N TYR A 52 -15.10 28.63 -9.03
CA TYR A 52 -13.97 27.72 -9.20
C TYR A 52 -13.09 27.63 -7.95
N LYS A 53 -13.07 28.66 -7.09
CA LYS A 53 -12.39 28.60 -5.78
C LYS A 53 -13.04 27.60 -4.84
N ILE A 54 -14.38 27.54 -4.83
CA ILE A 54 -15.13 26.56 -4.04
C ILE A 54 -14.82 25.14 -4.54
N LEU A 55 -14.88 24.94 -5.86
CA LEU A 55 -14.50 23.66 -6.51
C LEU A 55 -13.05 23.26 -6.20
N GLY A 56 -12.12 24.20 -6.27
CA GLY A 56 -10.72 23.98 -5.93
C GLY A 56 -10.53 23.59 -4.46
N GLY A 57 -11.27 24.22 -3.54
CA GLY A 57 -11.28 23.85 -2.12
C GLY A 57 -11.77 22.42 -1.87
N VAL A 58 -12.85 22.02 -2.54
CA VAL A 58 -13.38 20.65 -2.47
C VAL A 58 -12.36 19.64 -3.03
N LEU A 59 -11.70 19.95 -4.15
CA LEU A 59 -10.65 19.12 -4.74
C LEU A 59 -9.46 18.92 -3.79
N ILE A 60 -9.00 19.98 -3.13
CA ILE A 60 -7.91 19.89 -2.16
C ILE A 60 -8.32 19.02 -0.96
N LEU A 61 -9.52 19.24 -0.40
CA LEU A 61 -10.03 18.45 0.72
C LEU A 61 -10.14 16.96 0.37
N ALA A 62 -10.70 16.65 -0.82
CA ALA A 62 -10.77 15.28 -1.32
C ALA A 62 -9.38 14.66 -1.51
N GLY A 63 -8.44 15.42 -2.08
CA GLY A 63 -7.06 14.97 -2.26
C GLY A 63 -6.36 14.68 -0.93
N VAL A 64 -6.48 15.57 0.05
CA VAL A 64 -5.90 15.37 1.39
C VAL A 64 -6.49 14.14 2.07
N TRP A 65 -7.81 13.94 1.99
CA TRP A 65 -8.45 12.75 2.54
C TRP A 65 -7.97 11.46 1.87
N LEU A 66 -7.92 11.43 0.53
CA LEU A 66 -7.39 10.28 -0.21
C LEU A 66 -5.94 9.97 0.20
N MET A 67 -5.11 11.01 0.38
CA MET A 67 -3.71 10.84 0.81
C MET A 67 -3.62 10.22 2.20
N TYR A 68 -4.43 10.69 3.14
CA TYR A 68 -4.50 10.15 4.50
C TYR A 68 -4.94 8.68 4.49
N SER A 69 -5.99 8.36 3.73
CA SER A 69 -6.48 6.99 3.57
C SER A 69 -5.41 6.06 2.97
N MET A 70 -4.71 6.50 1.93
CA MET A 70 -3.62 5.77 1.30
C MET A 70 -2.45 5.54 2.24
N MET A 71 -2.04 6.55 3.01
CA MET A 71 -0.98 6.40 4.02
C MET A 71 -1.35 5.38 5.09
N ARG A 72 -2.60 5.39 5.56
CA ARG A 72 -3.08 4.42 6.54
C ARG A 72 -3.07 3.01 5.97
N PHE A 73 -3.61 2.83 4.76
CA PHE A 73 -3.64 1.55 4.07
C PHE A 73 -2.23 1.02 3.80
N ARG A 74 -1.30 1.90 3.39
CA ARG A 74 0.11 1.59 3.21
C ARG A 74 0.75 1.03 4.48
N ARG A 75 0.56 1.69 5.62
CA ARG A 75 1.10 1.24 6.92
C ARG A 75 0.55 -0.14 7.29
N THR A 76 -0.75 -0.37 7.11
CA THR A 76 -1.37 -1.68 7.38
C THR A 76 -0.80 -2.77 6.47
N LEU A 77 -0.58 -2.47 5.18
CA LEU A 77 0.05 -3.41 4.24
C LEU A 77 1.50 -3.71 4.62
N GLU A 78 2.30 -2.70 4.97
CA GLU A 78 3.69 -2.88 5.40
C GLU A 78 3.79 -3.74 6.66
N GLN A 79 2.95 -3.47 7.67
CA GLN A 79 2.88 -4.30 8.89
C GLN A 79 2.52 -5.75 8.58
N GLY A 80 1.50 -5.96 7.73
CA GLY A 80 1.11 -7.31 7.32
C GLY A 80 2.23 -8.03 6.56
N LEU A 81 2.92 -7.34 5.64
CA LEU A 81 4.04 -7.89 4.88
C LEU A 81 5.22 -8.27 5.77
N VAL A 82 5.54 -7.46 6.78
CA VAL A 82 6.57 -7.78 7.78
C VAL A 82 6.20 -9.03 8.55
N GLU A 83 4.94 -9.16 9.00
CA GLU A 83 4.46 -10.34 9.71
C GLU A 83 4.51 -11.61 8.83
N TYR A 84 4.10 -11.50 7.56
CA TYR A 84 4.17 -12.62 6.61
C TYR A 84 5.61 -13.01 6.28
N ARG A 85 6.54 -12.06 6.14
CA ARG A 85 7.98 -12.33 5.97
C ARG A 85 8.58 -13.00 7.20
N GLY A 86 8.20 -12.56 8.41
CA GLY A 86 8.60 -13.18 9.68
C GLY A 86 8.14 -14.63 9.78
N ARG A 87 6.85 -14.90 9.51
CA ARG A 87 6.32 -16.28 9.48
C ARG A 87 6.99 -17.15 8.43
N LYS A 88 7.36 -16.59 7.26
CA LYS A 88 8.12 -17.34 6.24
C LYS A 88 9.51 -17.72 6.77
N ALA A 89 10.21 -16.80 7.44
CA ALA A 89 11.51 -17.05 8.05
C ALA A 89 11.46 -18.10 9.17
N GLU A 90 10.45 -18.04 10.04
CA GLU A 90 10.23 -19.05 11.10
C GLU A 90 9.96 -20.45 10.54
N LEU A 91 9.12 -20.54 9.48
CA LEU A 91 8.85 -21.81 8.80
C LEU A 91 10.11 -22.38 8.14
N GLN A 92 10.94 -21.52 7.55
CA GLN A 92 12.20 -21.93 6.92
C GLN A 92 13.22 -22.40 7.96
N ALA A 93 13.34 -21.70 9.10
CA ALA A 93 14.18 -22.11 10.21
C ALA A 93 13.72 -23.44 10.85
N THR A 94 12.42 -23.64 11.00
CA THR A 94 11.83 -24.88 11.54
C THR A 94 12.06 -26.09 10.63
N LEU A 95 12.07 -25.88 9.31
CA LEU A 95 12.41 -26.94 8.35
C LEU A 95 13.90 -27.31 8.40
N LEU A 96 14.77 -26.32 8.51
CA LEU A 96 16.22 -26.53 8.63
C LEU A 96 16.60 -27.25 9.93
N THR A 97 15.91 -26.97 11.04
CA THR A 97 16.14 -27.66 12.32
C THR A 97 15.53 -29.07 12.38
N ARG A 98 14.51 -29.38 11.59
CA ARG A 98 13.96 -30.75 11.47
C ARG A 98 14.69 -31.64 10.47
N GLN A 99 15.56 -31.08 9.63
CA GLN A 99 16.41 -31.84 8.71
C GLN A 99 17.76 -32.26 9.32
N LYS A 100 18.15 -31.72 10.49
CA LYS A 100 19.25 -32.22 11.32
C LYS A 100 18.72 -33.26 12.30
#